data_AF-A0AAX2KJG7-F1
#
_entry.id   AF-A0AAX2KJG7-F1
#
_cell.length_a   1.000
_cell.length_b   1.000
_cell.length_c   1.000
_cell.angle_alpha   90.00
_cell.angle_beta   90.00
_cell.angle_gamma   90.00
#
_symmetry.space_group_name_H-M   'P 1'
#
loop_
_entity.id
_entity.type
_entity.pdbx_description
1 polymer ?
#
loop_
_entity_poly.entity_id
_entity_poly.type
_entity_poly.pdbx_seq_one_letter_code
_entity_poly.pdbx_strand_id
1 'polypeptide(L)'
;MIDPYFSGTKVKWILDHVEGSRERARRGELLFGTVDTWLIWKMTQGRVHVTDYTNASRTMLFNIHTLDWDDKMLEVLDIPREMLPEVRRSSRSIRSD
;
A
#
# COMPACT_ATOMS: atom_id res chain seq x y z
N MET A 1 -17.53 11.42 -3.80
CA MET A 1 -17.08 11.58 -5.20
C MET A 1 -15.94 10.60 -5.42
N ILE A 2 -16.11 9.63 -6.32
CA ILE A 2 -15.05 8.68 -6.71
C ILE A 2 -14.24 9.40 -7.81
N ASP A 3 -12.95 9.58 -7.59
CA ASP A 3 -12.08 10.40 -8.45
C ASP A 3 -10.77 9.64 -8.75
N PRO A 4 -10.23 9.73 -9.99
CA PRO A 4 -8.96 9.08 -10.36
C PRO A 4 -7.74 9.62 -9.59
N TYR A 5 -7.88 10.62 -8.73
CA TYR A 5 -6.80 11.20 -7.93
C TYR A 5 -6.14 10.21 -6.96
N PHE A 6 -6.91 9.30 -6.34
CA PHE A 6 -6.40 8.41 -5.30
C PHE A 6 -5.69 7.15 -5.85
N SER A 7 -4.86 6.52 -5.02
CA SER A 7 -3.98 5.42 -5.43
C SER A 7 -4.70 4.11 -5.75
N GLY A 8 -5.80 3.79 -5.05
CA GLY A 8 -6.43 2.46 -5.12
C GLY A 8 -6.82 2.00 -6.53
N THR A 9 -7.42 2.88 -7.33
CA THR A 9 -7.79 2.55 -8.72
C THR A 9 -6.57 2.38 -9.63
N LYS A 10 -5.44 3.03 -9.32
CA LYS A 10 -4.17 2.86 -10.04
C LYS A 10 -3.54 1.50 -9.75
N VAL A 11 -3.59 1.06 -8.48
CA VAL A 11 -3.13 -0.28 -8.09
C VAL A 11 -3.94 -1.34 -8.81
N LYS A 12 -5.28 -1.24 -8.77
CA LYS A 12 -6.16 -2.15 -9.51
C LYS A 12 -5.81 -2.18 -11.00
N TRP A 13 -5.62 -1.01 -11.62
CA TRP A 13 -5.27 -0.94 -13.04
C TRP A 13 -3.97 -1.70 -13.34
N ILE A 14 -2.92 -1.51 -12.55
CA ILE A 14 -1.65 -2.25 -12.73
C ILE A 14 -1.89 -3.76 -12.59
N LEU A 15 -2.64 -4.19 -11.57
CA LEU A 15 -2.92 -5.61 -11.32
C LEU A 15 -3.76 -6.26 -12.44
N ASP A 16 -4.62 -5.49 -13.10
CA ASP A 16 -5.45 -5.95 -14.22
C ASP A 16 -4.69 -6.00 -15.56
N HIS A 17 -3.65 -5.19 -15.73
CA HIS A 17 -2.97 -5.01 -17.02
C HIS A 17 -1.58 -5.64 -17.09
N VAL A 18 -0.93 -5.88 -15.95
CA VAL A 18 0.34 -6.60 -15.90
C VAL A 18 0.04 -8.08 -15.69
N GLU A 19 0.27 -8.89 -16.70
CA GLU A 19 -0.01 -10.33 -16.67
C GLU A 19 0.65 -11.02 -15.46
N GLY A 20 -0.13 -11.86 -14.76
CA GLY A 20 0.32 -12.61 -13.59
C GLY A 20 0.59 -11.76 -12.33
N SER A 21 0.50 -10.43 -12.40
CA SER A 21 0.86 -9.54 -11.28
C SER A 21 0.00 -9.79 -10.03
N ARG A 22 -1.31 -10.00 -10.18
CA ARG A 22 -2.19 -10.27 -9.04
C ARG A 22 -1.83 -11.54 -8.28
N GLU A 23 -1.50 -12.61 -8.99
CA GLU A 23 -1.07 -13.85 -8.34
C GLU A 23 0.28 -13.66 -7.64
N ARG A 24 1.23 -12.97 -8.29
CA ARG A 24 2.51 -12.62 -7.68
C ARG A 24 2.36 -11.75 -6.43
N ALA A 25 1.40 -10.82 -6.43
CA ALA A 25 1.09 -10.01 -5.25
C ALA A 25 0.56 -10.88 -4.09
N ARG A 26 -0.33 -11.85 -4.34
CA ARG A 26 -0.78 -12.82 -3.33
C ARG A 26 0.34 -13.70 -2.79
N ARG A 27 1.35 -14.01 -3.61
CA ARG A 27 2.57 -14.72 -3.19
C ARG A 27 3.58 -13.84 -2.45
N GLY A 28 3.29 -12.55 -2.24
CA GLY A 28 4.20 -11.60 -1.58
C GLY A 28 5.40 -11.19 -2.44
N GLU A 29 5.37 -11.39 -3.76
CA GLU A 29 6.46 -11.04 -4.67
C GLU A 29 6.37 -9.60 -5.21
N LEU A 30 5.24 -8.94 -4.99
CA LEU A 30 5.02 -7.54 -5.35
C LEU A 30 4.65 -6.75 -4.10
N LEU A 31 5.23 -5.55 -4.02
CA LEU A 31 4.93 -4.59 -2.97
C LEU A 31 4.28 -3.36 -3.60
N PHE A 32 3.24 -2.86 -2.95
CA PHE A 32 2.67 -1.54 -3.17
C PHE A 32 3.38 -0.53 -2.27
N GLY A 33 3.52 0.70 -2.75
CA GLY A 33 3.96 1.81 -1.93
C GLY A 33 3.62 3.15 -2.57
N THR A 34 3.24 4.12 -1.76
CA THR A 34 3.36 5.53 -2.11
C THR A 34 4.83 5.94 -2.16
N VAL A 35 5.13 7.17 -2.57
CA VAL A 35 6.52 7.61 -2.80
C VAL A 35 7.37 7.51 -1.54
N ASP A 36 6.81 7.81 -0.37
CA ASP A 36 7.47 7.64 0.94
C ASP A 36 7.88 6.18 1.19
N THR A 37 6.96 5.23 0.98
CA THR A 37 7.24 3.79 1.13
C THR A 37 8.35 3.35 0.20
N TRP A 38 8.32 3.78 -1.07
CA TRP A 38 9.35 3.44 -2.05
C TRP A 38 10.73 3.97 -1.61
N LEU A 39 10.81 5.22 -1.18
CA LEU A 39 12.07 5.82 -0.74
C LEU A 39 12.62 5.10 0.51
N ILE A 40 11.78 4.81 1.50
CA ILE A 40 12.18 4.08 2.71
C ILE A 40 12.67 2.67 2.34
N TRP A 41 11.94 1.95 1.48
CA TRP A 41 12.33 0.63 1.00
C TRP A 41 13.71 0.66 0.34
N LYS A 42 13.96 1.65 -0.53
CA LYS A 42 15.26 1.80 -1.22
C LYS A 42 16.39 2.18 -0.28
N MET A 43 16.16 3.12 0.63
CA MET A 43 17.17 3.58 1.60
C MET A 43 17.52 2.51 2.62
N THR A 44 16.59 1.61 2.92
CA THR A 44 16.80 0.48 3.83
C THR A 44 17.19 -0.80 3.11
N GLN A 45 17.47 -0.75 1.81
CA GLN A 45 17.86 -1.91 0.99
C GLN A 45 16.84 -3.07 1.07
N GLY A 46 15.56 -2.75 1.12
CA GLY A 46 14.48 -3.72 1.20
C GLY A 46 14.24 -4.30 2.60
N ARG A 47 14.81 -3.71 3.65
CA ARG A 47 14.58 -4.17 5.03
C ARG A 47 13.28 -3.64 5.63
N VAL A 48 12.77 -2.52 5.14
CA VAL A 48 11.63 -1.84 5.77
C VAL A 48 10.59 -1.41 4.73
N HIS A 49 9.37 -1.95 4.85
CA HIS A 49 8.21 -1.64 4.01
C HIS A 49 7.11 -0.98 4.84
N VAL A 50 7.14 0.35 4.91
CA VAL A 50 6.23 1.13 5.78
C VAL A 50 5.70 2.37 5.07
N THR A 51 4.59 2.90 5.58
CA THR A 51 4.05 4.24 5.26
C THR A 51 3.54 4.90 6.54
N ASP A 52 3.20 6.18 6.51
CA ASP A 52 2.57 6.86 7.63
C ASP A 52 1.05 7.06 7.43
N TYR A 53 0.34 7.45 8.50
CA TYR A 53 -1.11 7.72 8.42
C TYR A 53 -1.47 8.78 7.37
N THR A 54 -0.64 9.81 7.19
CA THR A 54 -0.96 10.88 6.24
C THR A 54 -0.94 10.37 4.81
N ASN A 55 0.09 9.62 4.41
CA ASN A 55 0.16 8.99 3.08
C ASN A 55 -0.87 7.87 2.91
N ALA A 56 -1.04 6.99 3.91
CA ALA A 56 -2.04 5.92 3.87
C ALA A 56 -3.45 6.45 3.60
N SER A 57 -3.83 7.57 4.24
CA SER A 57 -5.15 8.21 4.05
C SER A 57 -5.44 8.66 2.60
N ARG A 58 -4.41 8.81 1.75
CA ARG A 58 -4.54 9.25 0.35
C ARG A 58 -4.67 8.07 -0.62
N THR A 59 -4.68 6.85 -0.12
CA THR A 59 -4.72 5.66 -0.97
C THR A 59 -6.14 5.27 -1.39
N MET A 60 -7.18 5.73 -0.68
CA MET A 60 -8.55 5.17 -0.73
C MET A 60 -8.66 3.74 -0.16
N LEU A 61 -7.55 3.12 0.27
CA LEU A 61 -7.51 1.77 0.82
C LEU A 61 -7.45 1.75 2.35
N PHE A 62 -7.30 2.91 2.98
CA PHE A 62 -7.07 3.05 4.41
C PHE A 62 -8.29 3.68 5.09
N ASN A 63 -8.76 3.06 6.18
CA ASN A 63 -9.84 3.58 6.99
C ASN A 63 -9.30 4.52 8.06
N ILE A 64 -9.63 5.82 7.93
CA ILE A 64 -9.12 6.87 8.83
C ILE A 64 -9.69 6.82 10.25
N HIS A 65 -10.76 6.05 10.48
CA HIS A 65 -11.38 5.90 11.80
C HIS A 65 -10.79 4.73 12.56
N THR A 66 -10.59 3.58 11.91
CA THR A 66 -9.97 2.39 12.53
C THR A 66 -8.45 2.45 12.53
N LEU A 67 -7.87 3.32 11.69
CA LEU A 67 -6.43 3.44 11.47
C LEU A 67 -5.79 2.16 10.94
N ASP A 68 -6.52 1.44 10.08
CA ASP A 68 -6.03 0.24 9.39
C ASP A 68 -6.49 0.22 7.92
N TRP A 69 -5.88 -0.64 7.10
CA TRP A 69 -6.35 -0.92 5.76
C TRP A 69 -7.80 -1.46 5.79
N ASP A 70 -8.65 -0.92 4.91
CA ASP A 70 -10.08 -1.20 4.86
C ASP A 70 -10.35 -2.42 3.99
N ASP A 71 -10.66 -3.56 4.62
CA ASP A 71 -10.85 -4.84 3.91
C ASP A 71 -11.96 -4.77 2.85
N LYS A 72 -13.01 -3.97 3.08
CA LYS A 72 -14.07 -3.79 2.08
C LYS A 72 -13.54 -3.07 0.84
N MET A 73 -12.72 -2.04 1.01
CA MET A 73 -12.10 -1.35 -0.12
C MET A 73 -11.09 -2.25 -0.86
N LEU A 74 -10.34 -3.08 -0.13
CA LEU A 74 -9.43 -4.06 -0.72
C LEU A 74 -10.18 -5.11 -1.54
N GLU A 75 -11.31 -5.62 -1.03
CA GLU A 75 -12.18 -6.57 -1.74
C GLU A 75 -12.79 -5.93 -2.99
N VAL A 76 -13.36 -4.73 -2.87
CA VAL A 76 -14.00 -4.01 -3.99
C VAL A 76 -13.01 -3.76 -5.14
N LEU A 77 -11.75 -3.50 -4.82
CA LEU A 77 -10.71 -3.22 -5.82
C LEU A 77 -9.88 -4.47 -6.21
N ASP A 78 -10.13 -5.62 -5.58
CA ASP A 78 -9.38 -6.88 -5.72
C ASP A 78 -7.86 -6.65 -5.58
N ILE A 79 -7.48 -6.07 -4.44
CA ILE A 79 -6.10 -5.77 -4.05
C ILE A 79 -5.66 -6.73 -2.93
N PRO A 80 -4.66 -7.60 -3.16
CA PRO A 80 -4.10 -8.46 -2.13
C PRO A 80 -3.52 -7.65 -0.96
N ARG A 81 -3.86 -8.00 0.28
CA ARG A 81 -3.39 -7.27 1.47
C ARG A 81 -1.88 -7.45 1.69
N GLU A 82 -1.33 -8.57 1.21
CA GLU A 82 0.08 -8.97 1.31
C GLU A 82 1.04 -7.96 0.69
N MET A 83 0.58 -7.16 -0.27
CA MET A 83 1.43 -6.16 -0.93
C MET A 83 1.48 -4.81 -0.20
N LEU A 84 0.66 -4.59 0.82
CA LEU A 84 0.51 -3.27 1.46
C LEU A 84 1.59 -3.03 2.54
N PRO A 85 2.13 -1.80 2.65
CA PRO A 85 3.09 -1.48 3.70
C PRO A 85 2.42 -1.46 5.08
N GLU A 86 3.23 -1.66 6.11
CA GLU A 86 2.78 -1.42 7.47
C GLU A 86 2.61 0.08 7.73
N VAL A 87 1.48 0.48 8.31
CA VAL A 87 1.18 1.88 8.61
C VAL A 87 1.69 2.26 10.00
N ARG A 88 2.48 3.33 10.08
CA ARG A 88 3.10 3.81 11.32
C ARG A 88 2.74 5.28 11.60
N ARG A 89 3.04 5.76 12.81
CA ARG A 89 2.95 7.18 13.17
C ARG A 89 4.02 7.98 12.42
N SER A 90 3.68 9.17 11.94
CA SER A 90 4.57 10.03 11.15
C SER A 90 5.86 10.46 11.87
N SER A 91 5.90 10.44 13.20
CA SER A 91 7.06 10.86 14.01
C SER A 91 7.80 9.70 14.71
N ARG A 92 7.51 8.45 14.35
CA ARG A 92 8.18 7.27 14.95
C ARG A 92 9.49 6.97 14.21
N SER A 93 10.55 6.63 14.96
CA SER A 93 11.80 6.15 14.35
C SER A 93 11.56 4.82 13.64
N ILE A 94 12.00 4.75 12.38
CA ILE A 94 11.87 3.58 11.51
C ILE A 94 13.21 2.84 11.60
N ARG A 95 13.32 1.89 12.54
CA ARG A 95 14.48 1.01 12.66
C ARG A 95 14.09 -0.41 12.24
N SER A 96 15.02 -1.07 11.56
CA SER A 96 14.97 -2.53 11.42
C SER A 96 15.44 -3.06 12.77
N ASP A 97 14.57 -3.74 13.50
CA ASP A 97 15.01 -4.54 14.65
C ASP A 97 15.84 -5.75 14.17
#